data_AF-A0A1B2HW12-F1
#
_entry.id   AF-A0A1B2HW12-F1
#
_cell.length_a   1.000
_cell.length_b   1.000
_cell.length_c   1.000
_cell.angle_alpha   90.00
_cell.angle_beta   90.00
_cell.angle_gamma   90.00
#
_symmetry.space_group_name_H-M   'P 1'
#
loop_
_entity.id
_entity.type
_entity.pdbx_description
1 polymer ?
#
loop_
_entity_poly.entity_id
_entity_poly.type
_entity_poly.pdbx_seq_one_letter_code
_entity_poly.pdbx_strand_id
1 'polypeptide(L)' 'MRDAQLTQPRVYLHTADLDASVRRVQELGGKADVQQVPEVGRIAHCSDDQGTLFSLYEPQG' A
#
# COMPACT_ATOMS: atom_id res chain seq x y z
N MET A 1 -1.10 -4.56 21.33
CA MET A 1 -0.92 -4.27 19.90
C MET A 1 0.39 -3.49 19.78
N ARG A 2 1.43 -4.00 19.13
CA ARG A 2 2.62 -3.17 18.86
C ARG A 2 2.21 -2.19 17.77
N ASP A 3 2.39 -0.90 18.01
CA ASP A 3 2.44 0.06 16.92
C ASP A 3 3.43 -0.47 15.89
N ALA A 4 3.02 -0.53 14.62
CA ALA A 4 3.88 -1.02 13.54
C ALA A 4 5.01 -0.02 13.32
N GLN A 5 5.98 -0.01 14.23
CA GLN A 5 7.19 0.79 14.12
C GLN A 5 7.91 0.30 12.88
N LEU A 6 7.99 1.15 11.86
CA LEU A 6 8.77 0.87 10.68
C LEU A 6 10.24 0.80 11.11
N THR A 7 10.82 -0.39 11.07
CA THR A 7 12.26 -0.61 11.33
C THR A 7 13.12 -0.33 10.09
N GLN A 8 12.47 0.01 8.97
CA GLN A 8 13.05 0.20 7.65
C GLN A 8 12.25 1.23 6.85
N PRO A 9 12.86 1.89 5.84
CA PRO A 9 12.15 2.81 4.96
C PRO A 9 10.95 2.13 4.28
N ARG A 10 9.85 2.87 4.12
CA ARG A 10 8.68 2.45 3.36
C ARG A 10 8.73 3.08 1.98
N VAL A 11 8.78 2.25 0.94
CA VAL A 11 8.74 2.72 -0.45
C VAL A 11 7.31 2.99 -0.89
N TYR A 12 7.13 4.02 -1.71
CA TYR A 12 5.86 4.35 -2.36
C TYR A 12 6.01 4.13 -3.85
N LEU A 13 5.20 3.22 -4.39
CA LEU A 13 5.21 2.85 -5.80
C LEU A 13 3.96 3.45 -6.48
N HIS A 14 4.17 4.19 -7.56
CA HIS A 14 3.08 4.72 -8.37
C HIS A 14 2.29 3.59 -9.04
N THR A 15 0.97 3.72 -9.10
CA THR A 15 0.09 2.88 -9.92
C THR A 15 -0.99 3.71 -10.60
N ALA A 16 -1.43 3.24 -11.77
CA ALA A 16 -2.51 3.86 -12.55
C ALA A 16 -3.91 3.32 -12.18
N ASP A 17 -3.96 2.20 -11.43
CA ASP A 17 -5.19 1.60 -10.92
C ASP A 17 -4.89 0.97 -9.56
N LEU A 18 -5.27 1.66 -8.48
CA LEU A 18 -5.02 1.20 -7.11
C LEU A 18 -5.83 -0.07 -6.80
N ASP A 19 -7.04 -0.19 -7.32
CA ASP A 19 -7.92 -1.32 -7.01
C ASP A 19 -7.40 -2.61 -7.65
N ALA A 20 -6.95 -2.56 -8.90
CA ALA A 20 -6.30 -3.68 -9.57
C ALA A 20 -5.00 -4.08 -8.86
N SER A 21 -4.22 -3.11 -8.42
CA SER A 21 -2.96 -3.35 -7.71
C SER A 21 -3.19 -3.99 -6.34
N VAL A 22 -4.18 -3.50 -5.58
CA VAL A 22 -4.57 -4.07 -4.28
C VAL A 22 -5.06 -5.51 -4.41
N ARG A 23 -5.91 -5.80 -5.42
CA ARG A 23 -6.33 -7.18 -5.71
C ARG A 23 -5.12 -8.08 -5.95
N ARG A 24 -4.15 -7.61 -6.75
CA ARG A 24 -2.94 -8.37 -7.05
C ARG A 24 -2.10 -8.66 -5.80
N VAL A 25 -1.98 -7.69 -4.88
CA VAL A 25 -1.30 -7.89 -3.59
C VAL A 25 -2.00 -8.99 -2.78
N GLN A 26 -3.34 -8.95 -2.69
CA GLN A 26 -4.12 -9.93 -1.95
C GLN A 26 -4.05 -11.33 -2.57
N GLU A 27 -4.13 -11.44 -3.90
CA GLU A 27 -3.98 -12.71 -4.64
C GLU A 27 -2.62 -13.39 -4.40
N LEU A 28 -1.57 -12.59 -4.14
CA LEU A 28 -0.23 -13.07 -3.82
C LEU A 28 -0.02 -13.38 -2.32
N GLY A 29 -1.08 -13.33 -1.51
CA GLY A 29 -1.01 -13.61 -0.07
C GLY A 29 -0.63 -12.39 0.78
N GLY A 30 -0.49 -11.21 0.18
CA GLY A 30 -0.26 -9.97 0.87
C GLY A 30 -1.53 -9.37 1.50
N LYS A 31 -1.35 -8.27 2.22
CA LYS A 31 -2.43 -7.46 2.81
C LYS A 31 -2.31 -6.03 2.33
N ALA A 32 -3.44 -5.34 2.24
CA ALA A 32 -3.49 -3.94 1.84
C ALA A 32 -4.59 -3.20 2.61
N ASP A 33 -4.27 -2.01 3.07
CA ASP A 33 -5.20 -1.06 3.70
C ASP A 33 -5.24 0.23 2.88
N VAL A 34 -6.40 0.54 2.31
CA VAL A 34 -6.57 1.65 1.36
C VAL A 34 -7.10 2.87 2.10
N GLN A 35 -6.47 4.02 1.84
CA GLN A 35 -6.89 5.32 2.35
C GLN A 35 -6.94 6.36 1.24
N GLN A 36 -7.94 7.24 1.34
CA GLN A 36 -7.99 8.45 0.55
C GLN A 36 -7.29 9.58 1.32
N VAL A 37 -6.32 10.23 0.67
CA VAL A 37 -5.54 11.31 1.22
C VAL A 37 -5.96 12.60 0.51
N PRO A 38 -6.60 13.56 1.20
CA PRO A 38 -7.00 14.83 0.61
C PRO A 38 -5.84 15.51 -0.13
N GLU A 39 -6.11 16.02 -1.33
CA GLU A 39 -5.15 16.75 -2.19
C GLU A 39 -3.95 15.94 -2.72
N VAL A 40 -3.82 14.66 -2.33
CA VAL A 40 -2.71 13.78 -2.75
C VAL A 40 -3.23 12.69 -3.68
N GLY A 41 -4.28 11.96 -3.30
CA GLY A 41 -4.79 10.82 -4.06
C GLY A 41 -5.14 9.65 -3.16
N ARG A 42 -4.95 8.43 -3.64
CA ARG A 42 -5.22 7.20 -2.88
C ARG A 42 -3.91 6.48 -2.58
N ILE A 43 -3.77 5.99 -1.35
CA ILE A 43 -2.61 5.22 -0.90
C ILE A 43 -3.10 3.87 -0.37
N ALA A 44 -2.42 2.80 -0.73
CA ALA A 44 -2.59 1.50 -0.09
C ALA A 44 -1.34 1.12 0.70
N HIS A 45 -1.46 1.03 2.02
CA HIS A 45 -0.41 0.47 2.87
C HIS A 45 -0.45 -1.06 2.78
N CYS A 46 0.62 -1.63 2.25
CA CYS A 46 0.70 -3.06 1.96
C CYS A 46 1.73 -3.78 2.84
N SER A 47 1.50 -5.09 3.01
CA SER A 47 2.52 -6.06 3.43
C SER A 47 2.53 -7.24 2.46
N ASP A 48 3.70 -7.71 2.05
CA ASP A 48 3.81 -8.98 1.30
C ASP A 48 3.62 -10.20 2.23
N ASP A 49 3.70 -11.40 1.67
CA ASP A 49 3.58 -12.66 2.40
C ASP A 49 4.80 -12.99 3.29
N GLN A 50 5.90 -12.24 3.15
CA GLN A 50 7.11 -12.31 3.98
C GLN A 50 7.14 -11.25 5.09
N GLY A 51 6.13 -10.37 5.14
CA GLY A 51 6.03 -9.29 6.12
C GLY A 51 6.73 -7.98 5.73
N THR A 52 7.22 -7.85 4.49
CA THR A 52 7.80 -6.60 3.96
C THR A 52 6.73 -5.55 3.80
N LEU A 53 6.98 -4.35 4.32
CA LEU A 53 6.06 -3.22 4.27
C LEU A 53 6.37 -2.30 3.08
N PHE A 54 5.38 -2.02 2.25
CA PHE A 54 5.47 -1.08 1.12
C PHE A 54 4.15 -0.33 0.92
N SER A 55 4.12 0.68 0.08
CA SER A 55 2.89 1.41 -0.26
C SER A 55 2.72 1.54 -1.76
N LEU A 56 1.46 1.49 -2.19
CA LEU A 56 1.02 1.86 -3.53
C LEU A 56 0.38 3.24 -3.48
N TYR A 57 0.58 4.04 -4.52
CA TYR A 57 0.07 5.40 -4.62
C TYR A 57 -0.54 5.63 -6.00
N GLU A 58 -1.79 6.07 -6.02
CA GLU A 58 -2.53 6.54 -7.20
C GLU A 58 -2.79 8.04 -7.00
N PRO A 59 -2.22 8.92 -7.84
CA PRO A 59 -2.41 10.36 -7.71
C PRO A 59 -3.88 10.74 -7.93
N GLN A 60 -4.30 11.83 -7.28
CA GLN A 60 -5.55 12.48 -7.65
C GLN A 60 -5.40 13.03 -9.09
N GLY A 61 -6.38 12.75 -9.94
CA GLY A 61 -6.43 13.24 -11.32
C GLY A 61 -6.49 14.76 -11.42
#